data_AF-A0A2E1RP92-F1
#
_entry.id   AF-A0A2E1RP92-F1
#
_cell.length_a   1.000
_cell.length_b   1.000
_cell.length_c   1.000
_cell.angle_alpha   90.00
_cell.angle_beta   90.00
_cell.angle_gamma   90.00
#
_symmetry.space_group_name_H-M   'P 1'
#
loop_
_entity.id
_entity.type
_entity.pdbx_description
1 polymer ?
#
loop_
_entity_poly.entity_id
_entity_poly.type
_entity_poly.pdbx_seq_one_letter_code
_entity_poly.pdbx_strand_id
1 'polypeptide(L)'
;MTNKSEAQKPGSFVGTLLFGLAIVFLGILFIYVLLVAYGRAKETRSWNKVSAKILRLEIIESRPTPNSPIQFTPVVEYEYLYGDVKYIGTSIKRVNGPSSDRGRAEKKIKPFSKGAEVDCWVNPNDPSQALLKHGTLAPLYTVWFPGLFVIAGLGIIINAFKRFINKS
;
A
#
# COMPACT_ATOMS: atom_id res chain seq x y z
N MET A 1 28.33 16.28 48.22
CA MET A 1 26.98 15.97 47.69
C MET A 1 27.09 14.67 46.92
N THR A 2 26.59 13.60 47.54
CA THR A 2 26.83 12.20 47.17
C THR A 2 26.26 11.86 45.80
N ASN A 3 27.18 11.45 44.92
CA ASN A 3 26.94 10.90 43.60
C ASN A 3 26.14 9.60 43.74
N LYS A 4 24.87 9.63 43.36
CA LYS A 4 23.98 8.47 43.46
C LYS A 4 24.28 7.56 42.26
N SER A 5 25.20 6.62 42.43
CA SER A 5 25.39 5.50 41.51
C SER A 5 24.17 4.57 41.64
N GLU A 6 23.04 4.97 41.06
CA GLU A 6 21.84 4.13 41.04
C GLU A 6 22.10 2.92 40.15
N ALA A 7 22.72 1.86 40.68
CA ALA A 7 22.80 0.53 40.08
C ALA A 7 21.47 0.22 39.36
N GLN A 8 21.53 -0.01 38.04
CA GLN A 8 20.30 -0.27 37.29
C GLN A 8 19.76 -1.59 37.81
N LYS A 9 18.57 -1.58 38.41
CA LYS A 9 17.93 -2.82 38.85
C LYS A 9 17.73 -3.70 37.61
N PRO A 10 17.99 -5.02 37.67
CA PRO A 10 17.88 -5.91 36.51
C PRO A 10 16.51 -5.83 35.81
N GLY A 11 15.43 -5.55 36.57
CA GLY A 11 14.09 -5.30 36.01
C GLY A 11 13.97 -4.05 35.12
N SER A 12 14.74 -2.98 35.37
CA SER A 12 14.70 -1.78 34.52
C SER A 12 15.48 -1.96 33.22
N PHE A 13 16.53 -2.79 33.24
CA PHE A 13 17.31 -3.15 32.05
C PHE A 13 16.48 -4.02 31.10
N VAL A 14 15.87 -5.09 31.62
CA VAL A 14 14.99 -5.97 30.84
C VAL A 14 13.80 -5.20 30.26
N GLY A 15 13.18 -4.31 31.04
CA GLY A 15 12.08 -3.46 30.54
C GLY A 15 12.49 -2.54 29.39
N THR A 16 13.68 -1.94 29.47
CA THR A 16 14.20 -1.06 28.41
C THR A 16 14.51 -1.85 27.13
N LEU A 17 15.02 -3.08 27.29
CA LEU A 17 15.31 -3.97 26.16
C LEU A 17 14.03 -4.41 25.44
N LEU A 18 13.01 -4.84 26.19
CA LEU A 18 11.72 -5.25 25.63
C LEU A 18 11.03 -4.08 24.91
N PHE A 19 11.09 -2.88 25.49
CA PHE A 19 10.55 -1.67 24.86
C PHE A 19 11.27 -1.32 23.56
N GLY A 20 12.61 -1.36 23.55
CA GLY A 20 13.40 -1.15 22.34
C GLY A 20 13.08 -2.17 21.25
N LEU A 21 12.97 -3.46 21.61
CA LEU A 21 12.61 -4.54 20.70
C LEU A 21 11.21 -4.36 20.11
N ALA A 22 10.22 -3.95 20.91
CA ALA A 22 8.87 -3.69 20.43
C ALA A 22 8.84 -2.58 19.37
N ILE A 23 9.62 -1.50 19.57
CA ILE A 23 9.74 -0.40 18.60
C ILE A 23 10.42 -0.86 17.31
N VAL A 24 11.52 -1.63 17.42
CA VAL A 24 12.20 -2.20 16.23
C VAL A 24 11.25 -3.11 15.46
N PHE A 25 10.54 -3.99 16.15
CA PHE A 25 9.56 -4.90 15.54
C PHE A 25 8.47 -4.14 14.79
N LEU A 26 7.93 -3.08 15.41
CA LEU A 26 6.92 -2.24 14.77
C LEU A 26 7.48 -1.57 13.50
N GLY A 27 8.70 -1.03 13.55
CA GLY A 27 9.38 -0.45 12.40
C GLY A 27 9.58 -1.45 11.25
N ILE A 28 10.05 -2.66 11.56
CA ILE A 28 10.23 -3.75 10.58
C ILE A 28 8.89 -4.16 9.97
N LEU A 29 7.83 -4.28 10.77
CA LEU A 29 6.49 -4.63 10.31
C LEU A 29 5.98 -3.61 9.28
N PHE A 30 6.14 -2.31 9.56
CA PHE A 30 5.76 -1.26 8.61
C PHE A 30 6.60 -1.33 7.32
N ILE A 31 7.91 -1.54 7.41
CA ILE A 31 8.78 -1.71 6.23
C ILE A 31 8.33 -2.91 5.39
N TYR A 32 8.01 -4.04 6.02
CA TYR A 32 7.53 -5.23 5.33
C TYR A 32 6.24 -4.97 4.55
N VAL A 33 5.26 -4.29 5.15
CA VAL A 33 4.01 -3.91 4.45
C VAL A 33 4.30 -3.03 3.23
N LEU A 34 5.22 -2.06 3.35
CA LEU A 34 5.62 -1.20 2.22
C LEU A 34 6.32 -1.99 1.11
N LEU A 35 7.17 -2.96 1.44
CA LEU A 35 7.84 -3.83 0.46
C LEU A 35 6.84 -4.72 -0.29
N VAL A 36 5.86 -5.29 0.40
CA VAL A 36 4.79 -6.07 -0.24
C VAL A 36 3.97 -5.18 -1.19
N ALA A 37 3.63 -3.97 -0.76
CA ALA A 37 2.93 -3.00 -1.61
C ALA A 37 3.76 -2.62 -2.85
N TYR A 38 5.07 -2.42 -2.68
CA TYR A 38 6.01 -2.13 -3.76
C TYR A 38 6.11 -3.29 -4.76
N GLY A 39 6.23 -4.53 -4.28
CA GLY A 39 6.26 -5.73 -5.14
C GLY A 39 5.02 -5.84 -6.02
N ARG A 40 3.83 -5.63 -5.44
CA ARG A 40 2.55 -5.62 -6.18
C ARG A 40 2.45 -4.51 -7.22
N ALA A 41 3.06 -3.35 -6.95
CA ALA A 41 3.10 -2.22 -7.88
C ALA A 41 4.15 -2.40 -8.98
N LYS A 42 5.25 -3.12 -8.70
CA LYS A 42 6.28 -3.45 -9.69
C LYS A 42 5.77 -4.48 -10.70
N GLU A 43 4.99 -5.47 -10.25
CA GLU A 43 4.43 -6.51 -11.10
C GLU A 43 3.60 -5.93 -12.25
N THR A 44 2.78 -4.91 -12.00
CA THR A 44 1.95 -4.30 -13.05
C THR A 44 2.79 -3.49 -14.05
N ARG A 45 4.00 -3.07 -13.71
CA ARG A 45 4.85 -2.25 -14.61
C ARG A 45 5.52 -3.05 -15.72
N SER A 46 5.69 -4.37 -15.55
CA SER A 46 6.19 -5.25 -16.61
C SER A 46 5.09 -5.73 -17.56
N TRP A 47 3.85 -5.26 -17.39
CA TRP A 47 2.74 -5.63 -18.24
C TRP A 47 2.80 -4.94 -19.59
N ASN A 48 2.27 -5.61 -20.61
CA ASN A 48 2.32 -5.12 -21.99
C ASN A 48 1.29 -4.02 -22.20
N LYS A 49 1.71 -2.93 -22.83
CA LYS A 49 0.85 -1.79 -23.16
C LYS A 49 0.09 -2.08 -24.46
N VAL A 50 -1.24 -2.00 -24.42
CA VAL A 50 -2.15 -2.30 -25.53
C VAL A 50 -3.26 -1.25 -25.60
N SER A 51 -3.72 -0.90 -26.82
CA SER A 51 -4.88 -0.01 -26.99
C SER A 51 -6.18 -0.73 -26.64
N ALA A 52 -7.00 -0.10 -25.80
CA ALA A 52 -8.30 -0.59 -25.36
C ALA A 52 -9.39 0.43 -25.68
N LYS A 53 -10.58 -0.06 -26.04
CA LYS A 53 -11.75 0.76 -26.31
C LYS A 53 -12.72 0.71 -25.16
N ILE A 54 -13.08 1.86 -24.60
CA ILE A 54 -14.07 1.93 -23.52
C ILE A 54 -15.47 1.60 -24.05
N LEU A 55 -16.11 0.58 -23.48
CA LEU A 55 -17.46 0.15 -23.83
C LEU A 55 -18.52 0.76 -22.90
N ARG A 56 -18.27 0.76 -21.59
CA ARG A 56 -19.23 1.19 -20.57
C ARG A 56 -18.54 1.97 -19.46
N LEU A 57 -19.21 3.00 -18.98
CA LEU A 57 -18.81 3.81 -17.82
C LEU A 57 -20.04 4.00 -16.94
N GLU A 58 -19.97 3.56 -15.69
CA GLU A 58 -21.09 3.66 -14.75
C GLU A 58 -20.59 3.84 -13.31
N ILE A 59 -21.44 4.39 -12.46
CA ILE A 59 -21.23 4.41 -11.01
C ILE A 59 -22.37 3.62 -10.39
N ILE A 60 -22.02 2.47 -9.81
CA ILE A 60 -22.98 1.64 -9.09
C ILE A 60 -23.07 2.14 -7.65
N GLU A 61 -24.26 2.52 -7.24
CA GLU A 61 -24.58 2.82 -5.85
C GLU A 61 -24.98 1.53 -5.15
N SER A 62 -24.28 1.16 -4.09
CA SER A 62 -24.55 -0.05 -3.33
C SER A 62 -24.62 0.27 -1.84
N ARG A 63 -25.55 -0.38 -1.15
CA ARG A 63 -25.70 -0.28 0.30
C ARG A 63 -25.63 -1.70 0.88
N PRO A 64 -24.49 -2.12 1.45
CA PRO A 64 -24.31 -3.50 1.91
C PRO A 64 -25.27 -3.92 3.02
N THR A 65 -25.63 -3.01 3.92
CA THR A 65 -26.66 -3.22 4.95
C THR A 65 -27.51 -1.96 5.10
N PRO A 66 -28.78 -2.05 5.57
CA PRO A 66 -29.64 -0.89 5.73
C PRO A 66 -29.01 0.25 6.53
N ASN A 67 -28.21 -0.09 7.55
CA ASN A 67 -27.51 0.87 8.43
C ASN A 67 -26.12 1.30 7.91
N SER A 68 -25.63 0.73 6.81
CA SER A 68 -24.34 1.12 6.23
C SER A 68 -24.44 2.39 5.37
N PRO A 69 -23.36 3.18 5.29
CA PRO A 69 -23.29 4.28 4.34
C PRO A 69 -23.37 3.78 2.89
N ILE A 70 -23.91 4.62 2.00
CA ILE A 70 -23.94 4.35 0.56
C ILE A 70 -22.50 4.28 0.03
N GLN A 71 -22.23 3.28 -0.80
CA GLN A 71 -20.96 3.06 -1.45
C GLN A 71 -21.12 3.28 -2.96
N PHE A 72 -20.26 4.14 -3.51
CA PHE A 72 -20.19 4.45 -4.94
C PHE A 72 -19.02 3.69 -5.56
N THR A 73 -19.33 2.73 -6.42
CA THR A 73 -18.35 1.90 -7.11
C THR A 73 -18.25 2.32 -8.57
N PRO A 74 -17.11 2.88 -9.01
CA PRO A 74 -16.90 3.20 -10.42
C PRO A 74 -16.65 1.92 -11.22
N VAL A 75 -17.44 1.71 -12.27
CA VAL A 75 -17.32 0.59 -13.21
C VAL A 75 -16.92 1.13 -14.57
N VAL A 76 -15.86 0.56 -15.14
CA VAL A 76 -15.35 0.89 -16.47
C VAL A 76 -15.11 -0.41 -17.21
N GLU A 77 -15.94 -0.72 -18.20
CA GLU A 77 -15.74 -1.87 -19.09
C GLU A 77 -15.03 -1.41 -20.36
N TYR A 78 -14.04 -2.17 -20.79
CA TYR A 78 -13.27 -1.90 -22.00
C TYR A 78 -12.89 -3.18 -22.73
N GLU A 79 -12.86 -3.11 -24.05
CA GLU A 79 -12.40 -4.19 -24.92
C GLU A 79 -10.95 -3.94 -25.31
N TYR A 80 -10.13 -4.98 -25.34
CA TYR A 80 -8.76 -4.91 -25.83
C TYR A 80 -8.38 -6.20 -26.58
N LEU A 81 -7.41 -6.07 -27.47
CA LEU A 81 -6.87 -7.16 -28.28
C LEU A 81 -5.50 -7.55 -27.75
N TYR A 82 -5.33 -8.80 -27.34
CA TYR A 82 -4.02 -9.33 -26.97
C TYR A 82 -3.69 -10.52 -27.87
N GLY A 83 -2.76 -10.31 -28.80
CA GLY A 83 -2.61 -11.19 -29.96
C GLY A 83 -3.85 -11.11 -30.85
N ASP A 84 -4.40 -12.26 -31.23
CA ASP A 84 -5.61 -12.38 -32.05
C ASP A 84 -6.90 -12.58 -31.24
N VAL A 85 -6.82 -12.48 -29.91
CA VAL A 85 -7.96 -12.74 -29.01
C VAL A 85 -8.45 -11.43 -28.40
N LYS A 86 -9.77 -11.27 -28.41
CA LYS A 86 -10.49 -10.16 -27.76
C LYS A 86 -10.77 -10.48 -26.30
N TYR A 87 -10.46 -9.54 -25.43
CA TYR A 87 -10.72 -9.62 -24.00
C TYR A 87 -11.52 -8.40 -23.53
N ILE A 88 -12.28 -8.60 -22.44
CA ILE A 88 -13.03 -7.55 -21.77
C ILE A 88 -12.44 -7.35 -20.37
N GLY A 89 -12.02 -6.12 -20.09
CA GLY A 89 -11.49 -5.71 -18.79
C GLY A 89 -12.47 -4.80 -18.06
N THR A 90 -12.51 -4.92 -16.74
CA THR A 90 -13.34 -4.07 -15.86
C THR A 90 -12.51 -3.25 -14.86
N SER A 91 -11.20 -3.53 -14.79
CA SER A 91 -10.34 -3.00 -13.74
C SER A 91 -9.69 -1.69 -14.16
N ILE A 92 -9.95 -0.61 -13.39
CA ILE A 92 -9.27 0.68 -13.58
C ILE A 92 -7.86 0.62 -12.98
N LYS A 93 -7.75 0.14 -11.74
CA LYS A 93 -6.50 -0.15 -11.02
C LYS A 93 -6.57 -1.57 -10.45
N ARG A 94 -5.44 -2.11 -9.98
CA ARG A 94 -5.35 -3.42 -9.31
C ARG A 94 -6.30 -3.56 -8.11
N VAL A 95 -6.56 -2.47 -7.40
CA VAL A 95 -7.52 -2.42 -6.30
C VAL A 95 -8.49 -1.26 -6.58
N ASN A 96 -9.73 -1.59 -6.96
CA ASN A 96 -10.81 -0.63 -7.09
C ASN A 96 -11.68 -0.73 -5.84
N GLY A 97 -11.40 0.11 -4.85
CA GLY A 97 -12.23 0.20 -3.65
C GLY A 97 -13.46 1.08 -3.89
N PRO A 98 -14.63 0.71 -3.32
CA PRO A 98 -15.79 1.59 -3.26
C PRO A 98 -15.43 2.92 -2.56
N SER A 99 -16.11 3.99 -2.94
CA SER A 99 -15.96 5.29 -2.30
C SER A 99 -17.22 5.61 -1.49
N SER A 100 -17.07 6.16 -0.29
CA SER A 100 -18.21 6.73 0.46
C SER A 100 -18.69 8.07 -0.10
N ASP A 101 -17.90 8.66 -1.00
CA ASP A 101 -18.15 9.94 -1.64
C ASP A 101 -18.31 9.75 -3.15
N ARG A 102 -19.47 10.15 -3.68
CA ARG A 102 -19.81 10.11 -5.10
C ARG A 102 -18.86 10.95 -5.95
N GLY A 103 -18.53 12.18 -5.52
CA GLY A 103 -17.64 13.07 -6.27
C GLY A 103 -16.24 12.48 -6.43
N ARG A 104 -15.78 11.70 -5.44
CA ARG A 104 -14.52 10.96 -5.53
C ARG A 104 -14.60 9.77 -6.49
N ALA A 105 -15.75 9.09 -6.60
CA ALA A 105 -15.96 8.05 -7.61
C ALA A 105 -16.04 8.64 -9.02
N GLU A 106 -16.75 9.75 -9.20
CA GLU A 106 -16.85 10.47 -10.48
C GLU A 106 -15.48 10.96 -10.97
N LYS A 107 -14.64 11.50 -10.08
CA LYS A 107 -13.26 11.89 -10.43
C LYS A 107 -12.42 10.74 -10.97
N LYS A 108 -12.69 9.48 -10.60
CA LYS A 108 -11.96 8.32 -11.10
C LYS A 108 -12.34 7.97 -12.54
N ILE A 109 -13.61 8.15 -12.92
CA ILE A 109 -14.12 7.84 -14.27
C ILE A 109 -14.08 9.04 -15.22
N LYS A 110 -14.06 10.27 -14.70
CA LYS A 110 -14.00 11.53 -15.47
C LYS A 110 -12.93 11.56 -16.57
N PRO A 111 -11.74 10.96 -16.41
CA PRO A 111 -10.74 10.94 -17.48
C PRO A 111 -11.08 10.02 -18.67
N PHE A 112 -12.10 9.17 -18.54
CA PHE A 112 -12.49 8.21 -19.57
C PHE A 112 -13.79 8.66 -20.23
N SER A 113 -13.96 8.32 -21.51
CA SER A 113 -15.17 8.60 -22.27
C SER A 113 -15.59 7.35 -23.04
N LYS A 114 -16.89 7.11 -23.15
CA LYS A 114 -17.41 5.96 -23.88
C LYS A 114 -16.94 6.01 -25.34
N GLY A 115 -16.42 4.90 -25.85
CA GLY A 115 -15.88 4.79 -27.21
C GLY A 115 -14.47 5.34 -27.39
N ALA A 116 -13.88 5.99 -26.39
CA ALA A 116 -12.51 6.47 -26.48
C ALA A 116 -11.52 5.30 -26.48
N GLU A 117 -10.43 5.46 -27.23
CA GLU A 117 -9.26 4.59 -27.15
C GLU A 117 -8.35 5.06 -26.03
N VAL A 118 -7.96 4.12 -25.17
CA VAL A 118 -7.12 4.36 -24.00
C VAL A 118 -6.07 3.28 -23.91
N ASP A 119 -4.94 3.62 -23.32
CA ASP A 119 -3.91 2.63 -23.03
C ASP A 119 -4.33 1.74 -21.85
N CYS A 120 -4.28 0.44 -22.06
CA CYS A 120 -4.38 -0.56 -21.00
C CYS A 120 -3.06 -1.33 -20.88
N TRP A 121 -2.82 -1.89 -19.70
CA TRP A 121 -1.71 -2.79 -19.43
C TRP A 121 -2.27 -4.17 -19.18
N VAL A 122 -1.82 -5.15 -19.96
CA VAL A 122 -2.29 -6.54 -19.94
C VAL A 122 -1.20 -7.42 -19.31
N ASN A 123 -1.60 -8.27 -18.38
CA ASN A 123 -0.70 -9.24 -17.75
C ASN A 123 -0.29 -10.31 -18.79
N PRO A 124 1.00 -10.44 -19.13
CA PRO A 124 1.45 -11.42 -20.12
C PRO A 124 1.29 -12.88 -19.65
N ASN A 125 1.24 -13.11 -18.33
CA ASN A 125 1.03 -14.45 -17.76
C ASN A 125 -0.46 -14.82 -17.69
N ASP A 126 -1.35 -13.83 -17.70
CA ASP A 126 -2.81 -14.01 -17.66
C ASP A 126 -3.49 -12.87 -18.42
N PRO A 127 -3.70 -13.01 -19.75
CA PRO A 127 -4.27 -11.96 -20.58
C PRO A 127 -5.70 -11.55 -20.23
N SER A 128 -6.40 -12.27 -19.35
CA SER A 128 -7.71 -11.86 -18.84
C SER A 128 -7.60 -10.69 -17.85
N GLN A 129 -6.42 -10.47 -17.27
CA GLN A 129 -6.14 -9.39 -16.34
C GLN A 129 -5.54 -8.19 -17.07
N ALA A 130 -6.30 -7.09 -17.07
CA ALA A 130 -5.85 -5.81 -17.56
C ALA A 130 -6.15 -4.67 -16.57
N LEU A 131 -5.39 -3.58 -16.68
CA LEU A 131 -5.61 -2.35 -15.92
C LEU A 131 -5.42 -1.11 -16.77
N LEU A 132 -6.23 -0.08 -16.53
CA LEU A 132 -6.14 1.21 -17.23
C LEU A 132 -5.16 2.19 -16.60
N LYS A 133 -4.79 1.99 -15.33
CA LYS A 133 -3.85 2.85 -14.60
C LYS A 133 -3.02 2.06 -13.61
N HIS A 134 -1.72 2.34 -13.58
CA HIS A 134 -0.83 1.84 -12.54
C HIS A 134 -1.19 2.39 -11.16
N GLY A 135 -0.90 1.58 -10.13
CA GLY A 135 -0.88 2.05 -8.75
C GLY A 135 0.19 3.14 -8.53
N THR A 136 -0.02 4.01 -7.54
CA THR A 136 0.98 5.02 -7.19
C THR A 136 2.18 4.35 -6.50
N LEU A 137 3.40 4.79 -6.83
CA LEU A 137 4.63 4.39 -6.14
C LEU A 137 4.91 5.21 -4.86
N ALA A 138 3.91 5.97 -4.39
CA ALA A 138 4.00 6.76 -3.16
C ALA A 138 4.51 5.99 -1.92
N PRO A 139 4.29 4.67 -1.75
CA PRO A 139 4.75 3.95 -0.55
C PRO A 139 6.27 4.02 -0.31
N LEU A 140 7.09 4.19 -1.36
CA LEU A 140 8.54 4.20 -1.18
C LEU A 140 9.06 5.51 -0.57
N TYR A 141 8.38 6.64 -0.83
CA TYR A 141 8.73 7.94 -0.25
C TYR A 141 8.50 8.02 1.25
N THR A 142 7.70 7.11 1.82
CA THR A 142 7.40 7.10 3.25
C THR A 142 8.26 6.08 4.01
N VAL A 143 9.17 5.34 3.36
CA VAL A 143 10.01 4.30 4.00
C VAL A 143 10.97 4.87 5.05
N TRP A 144 11.42 6.12 4.90
CA TRP A 144 12.29 6.77 5.88
C TRP A 144 11.60 6.93 7.25
N PHE A 145 10.27 7.07 7.27
CA PHE A 145 9.50 7.25 8.51
C PHE A 145 9.50 5.97 9.39
N PRO A 146 9.15 4.77 8.89
CA PRO A 146 9.39 3.52 9.59
C PRO A 146 10.86 3.28 9.97
N GLY A 147 11.80 3.75 9.13
CA GLY A 147 13.23 3.69 9.42
C GLY A 147 13.62 4.40 10.72
N LEU A 148 12.95 5.50 11.09
CA LEU A 148 13.18 6.20 12.35
C LEU A 148 12.86 5.33 13.58
N PHE A 149 11.81 4.51 13.52
CA PHE A 149 11.47 3.59 14.61
C PHE A 149 12.55 2.54 14.80
N VAL A 150 13.07 1.97 13.71
CA VAL A 150 14.17 1.00 13.78
C VAL A 150 15.42 1.65 14.38
N ILE A 151 15.80 2.85 13.93
CA ILE A 151 16.96 3.58 14.46
C ILE A 151 16.77 3.93 15.94
N ALA A 152 15.60 4.43 16.32
CA ALA A 152 15.28 4.79 17.69
C ALA A 152 15.30 3.57 18.62
N GLY A 153 14.68 2.47 18.21
CA GLY A 153 14.65 1.22 18.96
C GLY A 153 16.04 0.62 19.15
N LEU A 154 16.87 0.59 18.09
CA LEU A 154 18.27 0.18 18.18
C LEU A 154 19.09 1.11 19.09
N GLY A 155 18.86 2.42 19.03
CA GLY A 155 19.52 3.40 19.91
C GLY A 155 19.20 3.16 21.39
N ILE A 156 17.95 2.83 21.71
CA ILE A 156 17.51 2.47 23.06
C ILE A 156 18.23 1.19 23.53
N ILE A 157 18.29 0.16 22.68
CA ILE A 157 18.96 -1.10 22.98
C ILE A 157 20.46 -0.89 23.22
N ILE A 158 21.16 -0.21 22.30
CA ILE A 158 22.60 0.07 22.39
C ILE A 158 22.91 0.88 23.66
N ASN A 159 22.10 1.88 23.97
CA ASN A 159 22.27 2.69 25.18
C ASN A 159 22.04 1.86 26.46
N ALA A 160 21.07 0.95 26.45
CA ALA A 160 20.85 0.02 27.57
C ALA A 160 22.08 -0.86 27.79
N PHE A 161 22.64 -1.46 26.74
CA PHE A 161 23.87 -2.28 26.82
C PHE A 161 25.08 -1.48 27.30
N LYS A 162 25.32 -0.27 26.77
CA LYS A 162 26.41 0.61 27.23
C LYS A 162 26.30 0.94 28.71
N ARG A 163 25.07 1.21 29.20
CA ARG A 163 24.81 1.51 30.61
C ARG A 163 24.96 0.30 31.53
N PHE A 164 24.70 -0.90 31.02
CA PHE A 164 24.90 -2.15 31.76
C PHE A 164 26.40 -2.49 31.88
N ILE A 165 27.14 -2.40 30.76
CA ILE A 165 28.59 -2.70 30.73
C ILE A 165 29.39 -1.69 31.55
N ASN A 166 29.13 -0.39 31.43
CA ASN A 166 29.87 0.65 32.18
C ASN A 166 29.59 0.66 33.69
N LYS A 167 28.67 -0.20 34.16
CA LYS A 167 28.25 -0.28 35.56
C LYS A 167 28.59 -1.63 36.21
N SER A 168 28.86 -2.66 35.39
CA SER A 168 29.47 -3.92 35.80
C SER A 168 30.97 -3.75 36.03
#